data_AF-Q4JWJ2-F1
#
_entry.id   AF-Q4JWJ2-F1
#
_cell.length_a   1.000
_cell.length_b   1.000
_cell.length_c   1.000
_cell.angle_alpha   90.00
_cell.angle_beta   90.00
_cell.angle_gamma   90.00
#
_symmetry.space_group_name_H-M   'P 1'
#
loop_
_entity.id
_entity.type
_entity.pdbx_description
1 polymer ?
#
loop_
_entity_poly.entity_id
_entity_poly.type
_entity_poly.pdbx_seq_one_letter_code
_entity_poly.pdbx_strand_id
1 'polypeptide(L)'
;MNFSEFIRNRHSPRAFLPDEIPAEDIKEILLDAQSAPSNSNTQPWNVHVIGGQKLKDLSAALIEEFDTNGLNPDFTVDELAPESWTGLILGG
;
A
#
# COMPACT_ATOMS: atom_id res chain seq x y z
N MET A 1 -15.55 -18.18 -5.78
CA MET A 1 -14.24 -18.09 -5.11
C MET A 1 -14.47 -18.35 -3.63
N ASN A 2 -13.74 -19.28 -3.03
CA ASN A 2 -13.74 -19.45 -1.56
C ASN A 2 -12.73 -18.49 -0.90
N PHE A 3 -12.76 -18.37 0.43
CA PHE A 3 -11.89 -17.44 1.15
C PHE A 3 -10.40 -17.70 0.91
N SER A 4 -9.97 -18.97 0.92
CA SER A 4 -8.56 -19.32 0.70
C SER A 4 -8.08 -18.96 -0.71
N GLU A 5 -8.92 -19.14 -1.72
CA GLU A 5 -8.64 -18.67 -3.08
C GLU A 5 -8.52 -17.15 -3.13
N PHE A 6 -9.45 -16.43 -2.51
CA PHE A 6 -9.45 -14.95 -2.46
C PHE A 6 -8.13 -14.40 -1.92
N ILE A 7 -7.72 -14.90 -0.76
CA ILE A 7 -6.47 -14.46 -0.11
C ILE A 7 -5.25 -14.78 -0.98
N ARG A 8 -5.20 -15.95 -1.63
CA ARG A 8 -4.08 -16.34 -2.50
C ARG A 8 -4.02 -15.56 -3.82
N ASN A 9 -5.15 -15.07 -4.30
CA ASN A 9 -5.22 -14.32 -5.56
C ASN A 9 -4.79 -12.85 -5.41
N ARG A 10 -4.81 -12.32 -4.18
CA ARG A 10 -4.33 -10.96 -3.91
C ARG A 10 -2.84 -10.86 -4.21
N HIS A 11 -2.49 -9.92 -5.06
CA HIS A 11 -1.11 -9.59 -5.43
C HIS A 11 -0.89 -8.07 -5.30
N SER A 12 0.35 -7.62 -5.47
CA SER A 12 0.71 -6.19 -5.42
C SER A 12 0.84 -5.65 -6.85
N PRO A 13 -0.23 -5.11 -7.45
CA PRO A 13 -0.17 -4.54 -8.79
C PRO A 13 0.75 -3.32 -8.83
N ARG A 14 1.43 -3.13 -9.96
CA ARG A 14 2.33 -1.97 -10.22
C ARG A 14 1.90 -1.15 -11.43
N ALA A 15 0.73 -1.45 -11.99
CA ALA A 15 0.09 -0.72 -13.06
C ALA A 15 -1.42 -0.80 -12.86
N PHE A 16 -2.11 0.32 -13.04
CA PHE A 16 -3.56 0.45 -12.85
C PHE A 16 -4.18 1.03 -14.11
N LEU A 17 -5.44 0.69 -14.34
CA LEU A 17 -6.24 1.34 -15.38
C LEU A 17 -6.60 2.78 -14.96
N PRO A 18 -6.88 3.69 -15.91
CA PRO A 18 -7.26 5.06 -15.59
C PRO A 18 -8.68 5.18 -15.02
N ASP A 19 -9.47 4.10 -15.03
CA ASP A 19 -10.83 4.06 -14.54
C ASP A 19 -10.90 4.33 -13.03
N GLU A 20 -11.74 5.31 -12.65
CA GLU A 20 -11.98 5.62 -11.24
C GLU A 20 -12.90 4.58 -10.61
N ILE A 21 -12.66 4.28 -9.33
CA ILE A 21 -13.55 3.46 -8.51
C ILE A 21 -14.65 4.36 -7.94
N PRO A 22 -15.94 3.98 -8.00
CA PRO A 22 -17.02 4.73 -7.35
C PRO A 22 -16.75 4.98 -5.87
N ALA A 23 -17.08 6.19 -5.40
CA ALA A 23 -16.81 6.59 -4.02
C ALA A 23 -17.51 5.69 -2.98
N GLU A 24 -18.72 5.22 -3.29
CA GLU A 24 -19.45 4.31 -2.41
C GLU A 24 -18.76 2.95 -2.28
N ASP A 25 -18.18 2.41 -3.36
CA ASP A 25 -17.44 1.14 -3.29
C ASP A 25 -16.20 1.27 -2.37
N ILE A 26 -15.47 2.39 -2.47
CA ILE A 26 -14.33 2.67 -1.59
C ILE A 26 -14.80 2.74 -0.14
N LYS A 27 -15.94 3.39 0.12
CA LYS A 27 -16.49 3.54 1.46
C LYS A 27 -16.91 2.21 2.06
N GLU A 28 -17.60 1.35 1.31
CA GLU A 28 -17.97 0.00 1.76
C GLU A 28 -16.73 -0.84 2.09
N ILE A 29 -15.68 -0.78 1.25
CA ILE A 29 -14.40 -1.45 1.53
C ILE A 29 -13.77 -0.95 2.85
N LEU A 30 -13.83 0.35 3.12
CA LEU A 30 -13.29 0.92 4.36
C LEU A 30 -14.12 0.55 5.60
N LEU A 31 -15.45 0.40 5.45
CA LEU A 31 -16.32 -0.09 6.51
C LEU A 31 -15.98 -1.55 6.86
N ASP A 32 -15.78 -2.40 5.85
CA ASP A 32 -15.33 -3.77 6.05
C ASP A 32 -13.93 -3.80 6.71
N ALA A 33 -12.99 -2.97 6.24
CA ALA A 33 -11.63 -2.92 6.78
C ALA A 33 -11.58 -2.49 8.25
N GLN A 34 -12.52 -1.64 8.70
CA GLN A 34 -12.62 -1.18 10.10
C GLN A 34 -12.89 -2.33 11.07
N SER A 35 -13.40 -3.47 10.61
CA SER A 35 -13.65 -4.64 11.48
C SER A 35 -12.37 -5.35 11.93
N ALA A 36 -11.19 -4.91 11.47
CA ALA A 36 -9.91 -5.45 11.92
C ALA A 36 -9.75 -5.28 13.45
N PRO A 37 -9.30 -6.31 14.19
CA PRO A 37 -9.05 -6.16 15.61
C PRO A 37 -7.88 -5.19 15.87
N SER A 38 -7.97 -4.41 16.93
CA SER A 38 -6.89 -3.53 17.40
C SER A 38 -6.71 -3.67 18.92
N ASN A 39 -5.50 -3.41 19.41
CA ASN A 39 -5.22 -3.48 20.85
C ASN A 39 -6.16 -2.54 21.62
N SER A 40 -6.84 -3.06 22.64
CA SER A 40 -7.88 -2.33 23.39
C SER A 40 -8.97 -1.69 22.52
N ASN A 41 -9.19 -2.20 21.30
CA ASN A 41 -10.12 -1.65 20.31
C ASN A 41 -9.91 -0.15 20.01
N THR A 42 -8.67 0.35 20.07
CA THR A 42 -8.36 1.77 19.87
C THR A 42 -8.60 2.26 18.44
N GLN A 43 -8.60 1.35 17.46
CA GLN A 43 -8.80 1.66 16.04
C GLN A 43 -7.92 2.83 15.58
N PRO A 44 -6.58 2.72 15.72
CA PRO A 44 -5.67 3.87 15.62
C PRO A 44 -5.48 4.40 14.19
N TRP A 45 -6.08 3.75 13.19
CA TRP A 45 -5.92 4.10 11.79
C TRP A 45 -6.59 5.44 11.47
N ASN A 46 -5.82 6.30 10.78
CA ASN A 46 -6.33 7.49 10.12
C ASN A 46 -6.09 7.34 8.62
N VAL A 47 -7.16 7.26 7.84
CA VAL A 47 -7.10 6.95 6.41
C VAL A 47 -7.47 8.19 5.60
N HIS A 48 -6.57 8.62 4.74
CA HIS A 48 -6.81 9.69 3.76
C HIS A 48 -6.97 9.07 2.37
N VAL A 49 -8.16 9.19 1.78
CA VAL A 49 -8.42 8.81 0.39
C VAL A 49 -8.30 10.03 -0.49
N ILE A 50 -7.51 9.93 -1.55
CA ILE A 50 -7.31 10.98 -2.53
C ILE A 50 -7.55 10.43 -3.94
N GLY A 51 -8.19 11.24 -4.79
CA GLY A 51 -8.49 10.91 -6.18
C GLY A 51 -8.52 12.17 -7.04
N GLY A 52 -8.78 12.00 -8.34
CA GLY A 52 -8.88 13.10 -9.29
C GLY A 52 -7.65 14.02 -9.30
N GLN A 53 -7.87 15.33 -9.30
CA GLN A 53 -6.81 16.32 -9.41
C GLN A 53 -5.84 16.31 -8.21
N LYS A 54 -6.34 16.12 -6.98
CA LYS A 54 -5.48 16.10 -5.79
C LYS A 54 -4.45 14.97 -5.81
N LEU A 55 -4.82 13.81 -6.35
CA LEU A 55 -3.89 12.70 -6.53
C LEU A 55 -2.78 13.06 -7.53
N LYS A 56 -3.13 13.75 -8.62
CA LYS A 56 -2.15 14.23 -9.62
C LYS A 56 -1.19 15.24 -9.00
N ASP A 57 -1.73 16.20 -8.25
CA ASP A 57 -0.94 17.24 -7.59
C ASP A 57 0.03 16.63 -6.57
N LEU A 58 -0.45 15.69 -5.73
CA LEU A 58 0.42 14.99 -4.79
C LEU A 58 1.50 14.17 -5.51
N SER A 59 1.13 13.45 -6.57
CA SER A 59 2.09 12.65 -7.34
C SER A 59 3.19 13.52 -7.93
N ALA A 60 2.85 14.71 -8.46
CA ALA A 60 3.83 15.64 -9.00
C ALA A 60 4.77 16.15 -7.90
N ALA A 61 4.23 16.55 -6.75
CA ALA A 61 5.02 17.02 -5.62
C ALA A 61 5.99 15.95 -5.07
N LEU A 62 5.56 14.69 -5.01
CA LEU A 62 6.43 13.58 -4.57
C LEU A 62 7.59 13.32 -5.54
N ILE A 63 7.34 13.45 -6.86
CA ILE A 63 8.39 13.31 -7.87
C ILE A 63 9.38 14.48 -7.78
N GLU A 64 8.87 15.71 -7.67
CA GLU A 64 9.72 16.91 -7.54
C GLU A 64 10.61 16.86 -6.29
N GLU A 65 10.06 16.44 -5.15
CA GLU A 65 10.82 16.25 -3.91
C GLU A 65 11.93 15.22 -4.09
N PHE A 66 11.63 14.08 -4.73
CA PHE A 66 12.61 13.04 -5.01
C PHE A 66 13.71 13.53 -5.97
N ASP A 67 13.34 14.23 -7.04
CA ASP A 67 14.30 14.74 -8.02
C ASP A 67 15.20 15.82 -7.41
N THR A 68 14.68 16.58 -6.43
CA THR A 68 15.41 17.66 -5.76
C THR A 68 16.33 17.15 -4.64
N ASN A 69 15.82 16.27 -3.78
CA ASN A 69 16.47 15.89 -2.52
C ASN A 69 16.94 14.43 -2.49
N GLY A 70 16.59 13.62 -3.49
CA GLY A 70 16.92 12.19 -3.53
C GLY A 70 16.12 11.34 -2.54
N LEU A 71 16.62 10.13 -2.26
CA LEU A 71 16.00 9.20 -1.31
C LEU A 71 16.10 9.74 0.12
N ASN A 72 14.95 9.92 0.77
CA ASN A 72 14.86 10.31 2.18
C ASN A 72 13.81 9.45 2.93
N PRO A 73 14.06 8.14 3.14
CA PRO A 73 13.13 7.28 3.85
C PRO A 73 13.08 7.66 5.34
N ASP A 74 11.88 7.62 5.91
CA ASP A 74 11.62 7.80 7.35
C ASP A 74 11.89 6.51 8.16
N PHE A 75 12.28 5.44 7.47
CA PHE A 75 12.75 4.18 8.04
C PHE A 75 14.16 3.88 7.58
N THR A 76 14.91 3.16 8.40
CA THR A 76 16.16 2.55 7.96
C THR A 76 15.82 1.36 7.07
N VAL A 77 16.33 1.34 5.85
CA VAL A 77 16.45 0.08 5.12
C VAL A 77 17.48 -0.74 5.89
N ASP A 78 17.01 -1.72 6.66
CA ASP A 78 17.89 -2.77 7.17
C ASP A 78 18.69 -3.30 5.97
N GLU A 79 20.03 -3.31 6.09
CA GLU A 79 20.90 -3.87 5.07
C GLU A 79 20.30 -5.18 4.58
N LEU A 80 20.23 -5.31 3.24
CA LEU A 80 19.81 -6.50 2.51
C LEU A 80 20.06 -7.73 3.37
N ALA A 81 19.00 -8.49 3.65
CA ALA A 81 19.02 -9.67 4.50
C ALA A 81 20.37 -10.39 4.38
N PRO A 82 21.02 -10.77 5.50
CA PRO A 82 22.39 -11.27 5.49
C PRO A 82 22.60 -12.24 4.33
N GLU A 83 23.75 -12.26 3.66
CA GLU A 83 23.98 -13.11 2.46
C GLU A 83 23.45 -14.56 2.62
N SER A 84 23.44 -15.10 3.84
CA SER A 84 22.84 -16.38 4.23
C SER A 84 21.34 -16.56 3.92
N TRP A 85 20.57 -15.49 3.72
CA TRP A 85 19.15 -15.49 3.39
C TRP A 85 18.87 -15.44 1.88
N THR A 86 19.87 -15.08 1.06
CA THR A 86 19.72 -14.99 -0.41
C THR A 86 19.42 -16.37 -1.04
N GLY A 87 19.89 -17.45 -0.43
CA GLY A 87 19.63 -18.82 -0.88
C GLY A 87 18.21 -19.34 -0.60
N LEU A 88 17.46 -18.72 0.31
CA LEU A 88 16.10 -19.14 0.69
C LEU A 88 15.00 -18.44 -0.11
N ILE A 89 15.29 -17.25 -0.65
CA ILE A 89 14.32 -16.42 -1.41
C ILE A 89 14.34 -16.74 -2.91
N LEU A 90 15.47 -17.26 -3.44
CA LEU A 90 15.63 -17.56 -4.86
C LEU A 90 15.40 -19.03 -5.27
N GLY A 91 14.87 -19.87 -4.36
CA GLY A 91 14.31 -21.18 -4.70
C GLY A 91 15.19 -22.07 -5.57
N GLY A 92 16.04 -22.87 -4.93
CA GLY A 92 16.28 -24.24 -5.39
C GLY A 92 15.17 -25.17 -4.91
#